data_AF-A0A482XM66-F1
#
_entry.id   AF-A0A482XM66-F1
#
_cell.length_a   1.000
_cell.length_b   1.000
_cell.length_c   1.000
_cell.angle_alpha   90.00
_cell.angle_beta   90.00
_cell.angle_gamma   90.00
#
_symmetry.space_group_name_H-M   'P 1'
#
loop_
_entity.id
_entity.type
_entity.pdbx_description
1 polymer ?
#
loop_
_entity_poly.entity_id
_entity_poly.type
_entity_poly.pdbx_seq_one_letter_code
_entity_poly.pdbx_strand_id
1 'polypeptide(L)'
;MSCIPCVVEGDGCSIPLEDFDRWTDNLHHVIESRDGRRYFREFLTSRFLEESAAALEFWERAELMLRTPHQGHSKGHGRTASVQSMRLHKEAKDLVEMAEDKMNFDLAQMRCLYEAIQSGREDKIRTTFQEAMQSACELLNDDYQLFRQHLLRQRRLLHEKR
;
A
#
# COMPACT_ATOMS: atom_id res chain seq x y z
N MET A 1 38.41 39.80 -3.79
CA MET A 1 38.37 38.33 -3.68
C MET A 1 36.90 37.95 -3.55
N SER A 2 36.31 37.50 -4.65
CA SER A 2 34.88 37.27 -4.76
C SER A 2 34.61 35.80 -4.44
N CYS A 3 34.06 35.52 -3.27
CA CYS A 3 33.59 34.19 -2.93
C CYS A 3 32.40 33.85 -3.81
N ILE A 4 32.52 32.76 -4.57
CA ILE A 4 31.44 32.17 -5.34
C ILE A 4 30.41 31.65 -4.34
N PRO A 5 29.12 32.04 -4.42
CA PRO A 5 28.09 31.46 -3.57
C PRO A 5 27.90 30.00 -3.97
N CYS A 6 28.16 29.09 -3.04
CA CYS A 6 27.74 27.70 -3.15
C CYS A 6 26.22 27.71 -3.28
N VAL A 7 25.72 27.36 -4.47
CA VAL A 7 24.30 27.16 -4.70
C VAL A 7 23.86 26.03 -3.78
N VAL A 8 23.01 26.37 -2.82
CA VAL A 8 22.25 25.41 -2.03
C VAL A 8 21.15 24.91 -2.96
N GLU A 9 21.49 23.99 -3.86
CA GLU A 9 20.48 23.24 -4.59
C GLU A 9 19.87 22.25 -3.61
N GLY A 10 18.67 22.59 -3.13
CA GLY A 10 17.60 21.70 -2.70
C GLY A 10 18.01 20.49 -1.87
N ASP A 11 17.67 20.55 -0.59
CA ASP A 11 17.53 19.43 0.33
C ASP A 11 16.44 18.44 -0.15
N GLY A 12 16.63 17.86 -1.33
CA GLY A 12 15.84 16.78 -1.89
C GLY A 12 16.63 15.51 -1.70
N CYS A 13 16.24 14.68 -0.73
CA CYS A 13 16.76 13.32 -0.61
C CYS A 13 16.63 12.62 -1.97
N SER A 14 17.74 12.57 -2.71
CA SER A 14 17.82 11.92 -4.00
C SER A 14 17.63 10.42 -3.75
N ILE A 15 16.61 9.83 -4.37
CA ILE A 15 16.36 8.39 -4.30
C ILE A 15 17.66 7.67 -4.71
N PRO A 16 18.20 6.73 -3.91
CA PRO A 16 19.38 5.94 -4.28
C PRO A 16 19.20 5.28 -5.66
N LEU A 17 20.26 5.11 -6.45
CA LEU A 17 20.16 4.50 -7.78
C LEU A 17 19.57 3.09 -7.72
N GLU A 18 19.95 2.28 -6.73
CA GLU A 18 19.42 0.93 -6.56
C GLU A 18 17.91 0.92 -6.30
N ASP A 19 17.43 1.80 -5.42
CA ASP A 19 15.99 1.94 -5.15
C ASP A 19 15.25 2.46 -6.37
N PHE A 20 15.84 3.40 -7.11
CA PHE A 20 15.28 3.92 -8.35
C PHE A 20 15.08 2.82 -9.40
N ASP A 21 16.13 2.04 -9.68
CA ASP A 21 16.08 0.95 -10.66
C ASP A 21 15.05 -0.09 -10.22
N ARG A 22 15.04 -0.46 -8.94
CA ARG A 22 14.09 -1.42 -8.37
C ARG A 22 12.64 -0.91 -8.46
N TRP A 23 12.37 0.34 -8.13
CA TRP A 23 11.01 0.91 -8.14
C TRP A 23 10.49 1.16 -9.56
N THR A 24 11.39 1.41 -10.52
CA THR A 24 11.02 1.58 -11.93
C THR A 24 10.89 0.26 -12.69
N ASP A 25 11.23 -0.88 -12.07
CA ASP A 25 11.05 -2.21 -12.66
C ASP A 25 9.64 -2.76 -12.44
N ASN A 26 9.17 -2.76 -11.19
CA ASN A 26 7.89 -3.38 -10.82
C ASN A 26 7.18 -2.66 -9.65
N LEU A 27 5.85 -2.51 -9.72
CA LEU A 27 5.01 -2.01 -8.64
C LEU A 27 5.21 -2.79 -7.33
N HIS A 28 5.37 -4.11 -7.39
CA HIS A 28 5.61 -4.94 -6.20
C HIS A 28 6.81 -4.43 -5.37
N HIS A 29 7.87 -3.98 -6.04
CA HIS A 29 9.03 -3.42 -5.34
C HIS A 29 8.77 -2.07 -4.67
N VAL A 30 7.85 -1.28 -5.23
CA VAL A 30 7.40 -0.03 -4.64
C VAL A 30 6.57 -0.31 -3.39
N ILE A 31 5.56 -1.19 -3.51
CA ILE A 31 4.63 -1.48 -2.41
C ILE A 31 5.28 -2.26 -1.27
N GLU A 32 6.32 -3.06 -1.51
CA GLU A 32 7.05 -3.74 -0.43
C GLU A 32 8.02 -2.81 0.30
N SER A 33 8.51 -1.75 -0.37
CA SER A 33 9.43 -0.79 0.21
C SER A 33 8.70 0.29 1.00
N ARG A 34 9.09 0.52 2.26
CA ARG A 34 8.52 1.62 3.07
C ARG A 34 8.75 2.98 2.40
N ASP A 35 9.95 3.21 1.88
CA ASP A 35 10.25 4.46 1.19
C ASP A 35 9.56 4.51 -0.18
N GLY A 36 9.48 3.39 -0.90
CA GLY A 36 8.75 3.29 -2.17
C GLY A 36 7.28 3.69 -2.00
N ARG A 37 6.59 3.13 -1.00
CA ARG A 37 5.21 3.51 -0.64
C ARG A 37 5.07 4.98 -0.27
N ARG A 38 6.04 5.55 0.47
CA ARG A 38 6.03 6.98 0.82
C ARG A 38 6.07 7.85 -0.45
N TYR A 39 7.05 7.63 -1.33
CA TYR A 39 7.19 8.38 -2.58
C TYR A 39 5.99 8.18 -3.50
N PHE A 40 5.47 6.95 -3.59
CA PHE A 40 4.30 6.68 -4.43
C PHE A 40 3.06 7.38 -3.88
N ARG A 41 2.84 7.38 -2.56
CA ARG A 41 1.74 8.14 -1.94
C ARG A 41 1.87 9.64 -2.18
N GLU A 42 3.07 10.21 -2.00
CA GLU A 42 3.32 11.62 -2.29
C GLU A 42 2.99 11.96 -3.74
N PHE A 43 3.38 11.09 -4.68
CA PHE A 43 3.03 11.22 -6.09
C PHE A 43 1.51 11.18 -6.31
N LEU A 44 0.82 10.16 -5.80
CA LEU A 44 -0.63 10.00 -5.94
C LEU A 44 -1.38 11.24 -5.40
N THR A 45 -1.01 11.71 -4.20
CA THR A 45 -1.59 12.92 -3.60
C THR A 45 -1.31 14.16 -4.45
N SER A 46 -0.09 14.33 -4.97
CA SER A 46 0.27 15.49 -5.80
C SER A 46 -0.49 15.55 -7.14
N ARG A 47 -1.04 14.42 -7.57
CA ARG A 47 -1.81 14.27 -8.81
C ARG A 47 -3.31 14.15 -8.58
N PHE A 48 -3.77 14.25 -7.34
CA PHE A 48 -5.17 14.08 -6.95
C PHE A 48 -5.75 12.72 -7.34
N LEU A 49 -4.91 11.66 -7.27
CA LEU A 49 -5.31 10.28 -7.53
C LEU A 49 -5.82 9.64 -6.23
N GLU A 50 -6.97 10.13 -5.77
CA GLU A 50 -7.54 9.79 -4.45
C GLU A 50 -7.88 8.30 -4.30
N GLU A 51 -8.44 7.69 -5.35
CA GLU A 51 -8.81 6.27 -5.36
C GLU A 51 -7.58 5.37 -5.21
N SER A 52 -6.52 5.64 -5.97
CA SER A 52 -5.25 4.92 -5.85
C SER A 52 -4.56 5.19 -4.51
N ALA A 53 -4.66 6.41 -3.97
CA ALA A 53 -4.16 6.68 -2.62
C ALA A 53 -4.92 5.85 -1.57
N ALA A 54 -6.24 5.68 -1.73
CA ALA A 54 -7.05 4.82 -0.88
C ALA A 54 -6.70 3.33 -1.06
N ALA A 55 -6.46 2.87 -2.28
CA ALA A 55 -6.02 1.49 -2.55
C ALA A 55 -4.67 1.18 -1.90
N LEU A 56 -3.72 2.13 -1.95
CA LEU A 56 -2.43 2.00 -1.27
C LEU A 56 -2.60 1.98 0.26
N GLU A 57 -3.44 2.85 0.83
CA GLU A 57 -3.73 2.84 2.26
C GLU A 57 -4.40 1.53 2.69
N PHE A 58 -5.37 1.03 1.91
CA PHE A 58 -6.02 -0.26 2.17
C PHE A 58 -4.99 -1.39 2.19
N TRP A 59 -4.10 -1.45 1.19
CA TRP A 59 -3.06 -2.46 1.11
C TRP A 59 -2.16 -2.45 2.34
N GLU A 60 -1.70 -1.27 2.78
CA GLU A 60 -0.84 -1.15 3.96
C GLU A 60 -1.51 -1.56 5.26
N ARG A 61 -2.78 -1.17 5.44
CA ARG A 61 -3.55 -1.52 6.64
C ARG A 61 -3.88 -3.01 6.66
N ALA A 62 -4.23 -3.59 5.51
CA ALA A 62 -4.43 -5.02 5.37
C ALA A 62 -3.12 -5.80 5.65
N GLU A 63 -1.98 -5.33 5.14
CA GLU A 63 -0.66 -5.93 5.42
C GLU A 63 -0.37 -5.93 6.93
N LEU A 64 -0.57 -4.79 7.60
CA LEU A 64 -0.34 -4.66 9.04
C LEU A 64 -1.26 -5.61 9.85
N MET A 65 -2.54 -5.64 9.49
CA MET A 65 -3.52 -6.54 10.11
C MET A 65 -3.09 -8.01 9.98
N LEU A 66 -2.65 -8.43 8.79
CA LEU A 66 -2.24 -9.80 8.52
C LEU A 66 -0.91 -10.17 9.20
N ARG A 67 0.04 -9.24 9.34
CA ARG A 67 1.34 -9.46 9.99
C ARG A 67 1.25 -9.67 11.50
N THR A 68 0.14 -9.31 12.13
CA THR A 68 -0.05 -9.51 13.57
C THR A 68 0.00 -11.01 13.89
N PRO A 69 1.05 -11.49 14.61
CA PRO A 69 1.28 -12.90 14.79
C PRO A 69 0.17 -13.52 15.65
N HIS A 70 -0.38 -14.65 15.19
CA HIS A 70 -1.10 -15.54 16.09
C HIS A 70 -0.11 -16.11 17.09
N GLN A 71 -0.25 -15.75 18.37
CA GLN A 71 0.35 -16.55 19.43
C GLN A 71 -0.40 -17.90 19.54
N GLY A 72 -0.16 -18.78 18.58
CA GLY A 72 -0.48 -20.19 18.68
C GLY A 72 0.63 -20.90 19.47
N HIS A 73 0.23 -21.63 20.53
CA HIS A 73 1.03 -22.55 21.35
C HIS A 73 1.64 -22.07 22.69
N SER A 74 1.21 -20.95 23.27
CA SER A 74 1.38 -20.78 24.72
C SER A 74 0.20 -21.43 25.45
N LYS A 75 0.45 -22.55 26.14
CA LYS A 75 -0.51 -23.33 26.94
C LYS A 75 -1.06 -22.59 28.18
N GLY A 76 -1.28 -21.29 28.11
CA GLY A 76 -1.69 -20.46 29.25
C GLY A 76 -2.63 -19.33 28.82
N HIS A 77 -3.83 -19.33 29.39
CA HIS A 77 -4.84 -18.26 29.39
C HIS A 77 -5.62 -17.97 28.09
N GLY A 78 -6.78 -18.62 27.92
CA GLY A 78 -7.75 -18.35 26.84
C GLY A 78 -8.40 -16.94 26.81
N ARG A 79 -7.99 -16.01 27.69
CA ARG A 79 -8.45 -14.61 27.66
C ARG A 79 -7.76 -13.77 26.57
N THR A 80 -6.52 -14.08 26.21
CA THR A 80 -5.74 -13.29 25.24
C THR A 80 -6.10 -13.60 23.79
N ALA A 81 -6.40 -14.86 23.47
CA ALA A 81 -6.80 -15.29 22.13
C ALA A 81 -8.14 -14.66 21.69
N SER A 82 -9.13 -14.60 22.59
CA SER A 82 -10.42 -13.96 22.30
C SER A 82 -10.29 -12.46 22.02
N VAL A 83 -9.37 -11.75 22.72
CA VAL A 83 -9.12 -10.32 22.49
C VAL A 83 -8.45 -10.07 21.14
N GLN A 84 -7.50 -10.91 20.74
CA GLN A 84 -6.85 -10.81 19.42
C GLN A 84 -7.86 -11.04 18.29
N SER A 85 -8.74 -12.02 18.45
CA SER A 85 -9.80 -12.31 17.48
C SER A 85 -10.77 -11.15 17.29
N MET A 86 -11.20 -10.53 18.39
CA MET A 86 -12.04 -9.34 18.34
C MET A 86 -11.34 -8.17 17.65
N ARG A 87 -10.03 -7.99 17.86
CA ARG A 87 -9.24 -6.93 17.20
C ARG A 87 -9.14 -7.16 15.69
N LEU A 88 -8.76 -8.36 15.27
CA LEU A 88 -8.71 -8.74 13.85
C LEU A 88 -10.06 -8.49 13.17
N HIS A 89 -11.14 -8.94 13.81
CA HIS A 89 -12.48 -8.80 13.26
C HIS A 89 -12.94 -7.33 13.18
N LYS A 90 -12.56 -6.50 14.17
CA LYS A 90 -12.81 -5.06 14.13
C LYS A 90 -12.03 -4.39 13.01
N GLU A 91 -10.72 -4.63 12.93
CA GLU A 91 -9.86 -4.06 11.89
C GLU A 91 -10.33 -4.47 10.48
N ALA A 92 -10.74 -5.72 10.30
CA ALA A 92 -11.33 -6.19 9.05
C ALA A 92 -12.61 -5.44 8.68
N LYS A 93 -13.50 -5.17 9.64
CA LYS A 93 -14.70 -4.35 9.41
C LYS A 93 -14.36 -2.94 8.97
N ASP A 94 -13.45 -2.29 9.70
CA ASP A 94 -13.02 -0.92 9.38
C ASP A 94 -12.40 -0.85 7.97
N LEU A 95 -11.71 -1.92 7.53
CA LEU A 95 -11.15 -1.99 6.17
C LEU A 95 -12.20 -2.24 5.09
N VAL A 96 -13.24 -3.03 5.36
CA VAL A 96 -14.33 -3.24 4.39
C VAL A 96 -15.16 -1.99 4.21
N GLU A 97 -15.44 -1.25 5.29
CA GLU A 97 -16.12 0.05 5.19
C GLU A 97 -15.29 1.05 4.37
N MET A 98 -13.98 1.09 4.58
CA MET A 98 -13.07 1.89 3.76
C MET A 98 -13.09 1.49 2.28
N ALA A 99 -13.08 0.18 1.99
CA ALA A 99 -13.12 -0.31 0.62
C ALA A 99 -14.45 0.01 -0.08
N GLU A 100 -15.57 -0.08 0.64
CA GLU A 100 -16.89 0.29 0.12
C GLU A 100 -17.00 1.78 -0.25
N ASP A 101 -16.43 2.66 0.57
CA ASP A 101 -16.52 4.12 0.40
C ASP A 101 -15.52 4.67 -0.63
N LYS A 102 -14.31 4.11 -0.67
CA LYS A 102 -13.16 4.76 -1.34
C LYS A 102 -12.49 3.95 -2.44
N MET A 103 -12.88 2.69 -2.64
CA MET A 103 -12.24 1.81 -3.61
C MET A 103 -13.23 1.28 -4.63
N ASN A 104 -12.76 1.07 -5.85
CA ASN A 104 -13.55 0.48 -6.92
C ASN A 104 -13.38 -1.05 -6.96
N PHE A 105 -13.63 -1.71 -5.83
CA PHE A 105 -13.76 -3.17 -5.82
C PHE A 105 -15.08 -3.56 -6.49
N ASP A 106 -15.03 -4.65 -7.26
CA ASP A 106 -16.23 -5.18 -7.88
C ASP A 106 -17.19 -5.81 -6.85
N LEU A 107 -18.42 -6.05 -7.28
CA LEU A 107 -19.45 -6.60 -6.40
C LEU A 107 -19.09 -7.98 -5.85
N ALA A 108 -18.34 -8.79 -6.60
CA ALA A 108 -17.93 -10.12 -6.16
C ALA A 108 -16.84 -10.02 -5.07
N GLN A 109 -15.85 -9.16 -5.26
CA GLN A 109 -14.79 -8.86 -4.27
C GLN A 109 -15.40 -8.35 -2.97
N MET A 110 -16.32 -7.38 -3.04
CA MET A 110 -17.01 -6.86 -1.86
C MET A 110 -17.85 -7.92 -1.15
N ARG A 111 -18.57 -8.77 -1.89
CA ARG A 111 -19.32 -9.90 -1.30
C ARG A 111 -18.40 -10.87 -0.56
N CYS A 112 -17.28 -11.24 -1.14
CA CYS A 112 -16.29 -12.10 -0.50
C CYS A 112 -15.81 -11.52 0.84
N LEU A 113 -15.50 -10.21 0.85
CA LEU A 113 -15.10 -9.49 2.06
C LEU A 113 -16.17 -9.52 3.16
N TYR A 114 -17.44 -9.21 2.83
CA TYR A 114 -18.53 -9.29 3.82
C TYR A 114 -18.75 -10.71 4.33
N GLU A 115 -18.74 -11.71 3.46
CA GLU A 115 -18.90 -13.11 3.86
C GLU A 115 -17.76 -13.62 4.74
N ALA A 116 -16.53 -13.13 4.50
CA ALA A 116 -15.37 -13.47 5.31
C ALA A 116 -15.54 -12.94 6.74
N ILE A 117 -15.92 -11.66 6.87
CA ILE A 117 -16.23 -11.04 8.16
C ILE A 117 -17.38 -11.78 8.83
N GLN A 118 -18.53 -11.94 8.17
CA GLN A 118 -19.71 -12.58 8.76
C GLN A 118 -19.45 -14.00 9.26
N SER A 119 -18.52 -14.74 8.64
CA SER A 119 -18.16 -16.08 9.07
C SER A 119 -17.48 -16.12 10.45
N GLY A 120 -16.85 -15.02 10.88
CA GLY A 120 -16.05 -14.95 12.10
C GLY A 120 -14.81 -15.85 12.10
N ARG A 121 -14.51 -16.54 10.99
CA ARG A 121 -13.37 -17.44 10.87
C ARG A 121 -12.14 -16.65 10.46
N GLU A 122 -11.15 -16.60 11.36
CA GLU A 122 -9.92 -15.85 11.15
C GLU A 122 -9.16 -16.29 9.90
N ASP A 123 -9.06 -17.59 9.64
CA ASP A 123 -8.42 -18.12 8.44
C ASP A 123 -9.11 -17.61 7.17
N LYS A 124 -10.45 -17.60 7.14
CA LYS A 124 -11.21 -17.09 5.99
C LYS A 124 -10.99 -15.59 5.82
N ILE A 125 -10.99 -14.82 6.92
CA ILE A 125 -10.68 -13.38 6.89
C ILE A 125 -9.29 -13.18 6.29
N ARG A 126 -8.27 -13.88 6.80
CA ARG A 126 -6.89 -13.73 6.34
C ARG A 126 -6.75 -14.04 4.84
N THR A 127 -7.26 -15.18 4.38
CA THR A 127 -7.20 -15.56 2.95
C THR A 127 -7.92 -14.54 2.08
N THR A 128 -9.13 -14.11 2.47
CA THR A 128 -9.90 -13.14 1.66
C THR A 128 -9.18 -11.79 1.58
N PHE A 129 -8.56 -11.34 2.67
CA PHE A 129 -7.81 -10.09 2.67
C PHE A 129 -6.49 -10.18 1.89
N GLN A 130 -5.87 -11.36 1.80
CA GLN A 130 -4.72 -11.57 0.90
C GLN A 130 -5.14 -11.42 -0.57
N GLU A 131 -6.27 -11.98 -0.96
CA GLU A 131 -6.84 -11.83 -2.32
C GLU A 131 -7.25 -10.37 -2.60
N ALA A 132 -7.84 -9.69 -1.62
CA ALA A 132 -8.20 -8.28 -1.73
C ALA A 132 -6.95 -7.38 -1.85
N MET A 133 -5.84 -7.71 -1.18
CA MET A 133 -4.57 -7.00 -1.36
C MET A 133 -4.01 -7.15 -2.77
N GLN A 134 -4.14 -8.33 -3.38
CA GLN A 134 -3.77 -8.54 -4.77
C GLN A 134 -4.63 -7.68 -5.71
N SER A 135 -5.93 -7.64 -5.45
CA SER A 135 -6.86 -6.78 -6.19
C SER A 135 -6.54 -5.29 -6.04
N ALA A 136 -6.18 -4.84 -4.83
CA ALA A 136 -5.74 -3.46 -4.59
C ALA A 136 -4.43 -3.13 -5.34
N CYS A 137 -3.51 -4.09 -5.44
CA CYS A 137 -2.29 -3.94 -6.25
C CYS A 137 -2.62 -3.76 -7.74
N GLU A 138 -3.60 -4.51 -8.24
CA GLU A 138 -4.06 -4.39 -9.63
C GLU A 138 -4.67 -3.01 -9.92
N LEU A 139 -5.46 -2.48 -9.00
CA LEU A 139 -6.02 -1.11 -9.11
C LEU A 139 -4.92 -0.03 -9.17
N LEU A 140 -3.79 -0.26 -8.50
CA LEU A 140 -2.66 0.67 -8.49
C LEU A 140 -1.81 0.63 -9.78
N ASN A 141 -1.99 -0.38 -10.63
CA ASN A 141 -1.04 -0.66 -11.71
C ASN A 141 -1.03 0.40 -12.81
N ASP A 142 -2.19 0.99 -13.14
CA ASP A 142 -2.27 2.05 -14.15
C ASP A 142 -1.57 3.33 -13.66
N ASP A 143 -1.83 3.73 -12.42
CA ASP A 143 -1.19 4.90 -11.81
C ASP A 143 0.29 4.67 -11.48
N TYR A 144 0.68 3.41 -11.26
CA TYR A 144 2.09 3.03 -11.19
C TYR A 144 2.84 3.34 -12.48
N GLN A 145 2.23 3.15 -13.67
CA GLN A 145 2.90 3.52 -14.92
C GLN A 145 3.16 5.04 -14.99
N LEU A 146 2.24 5.85 -14.47
CA LEU A 146 2.43 7.31 -14.37
C LEU A 146 3.54 7.65 -13.38
N PHE A 147 3.58 6.98 -12.23
CA PHE A 147 4.65 7.13 -11.25
C PHE A 147 6.02 6.74 -11.81
N ARG A 148 6.10 5.61 -12.50
CA ARG A 148 7.32 5.15 -13.19
C ARG A 148 7.81 6.18 -14.19
N GLN A 149 6.93 6.70 -15.04
CA GLN A 149 7.27 7.77 -15.98
C GLN A 149 7.74 9.04 -15.26
N HIS A 150 7.11 9.40 -14.14
CA HIS A 150 7.50 10.53 -13.32
C HIS A 150 8.94 10.39 -12.79
N LEU A 151 9.28 9.22 -12.22
CA LEU A 151 10.64 8.91 -11.77
C LEU A 151 11.66 9.01 -12.91
N LEU A 152 11.36 8.38 -14.06
CA LEU A 152 12.25 8.42 -15.23
C LEU A 152 12.48 9.84 -15.77
N ARG A 153 11.44 10.70 -15.74
CA ARG A 153 11.57 12.11 -16.11
C ARG A 153 12.42 12.90 -15.12
N GLN A 154 12.28 12.67 -13.82
CA GLN A 154 13.11 13.34 -12.79
C GLN A 154 14.60 13.10 -13.02
N ARG A 155 14.99 11.93 -13.53
CA ARG A 155 16.38 11.62 -13.90
C ARG A 155 16.77 11.95 -15.34
N ARG A 156 15.91 12.67 -16.07
CA ARG A 156 16.10 13.04 -17.49
C ARG A 156 16.30 11.84 -18.43
N LEU A 157 15.78 10.66 -18.05
CA LEU A 157 15.87 9.43 -18.85
C LEU A 157 14.75 9.31 -19.89
N LEU A 158 13.71 10.15 -19.80
CA LEU A 158 12.70 10.33 -20.84
C LEU A 158 12.84 11.72 -21.44
N HIS A 159 13.28 11.80 -22.70
CA HIS A 159 13.17 13.03 -23.48
C HIS A 159 11.72 13.20 -23.94
N GLU A 160 11.08 14.31 -23.55
CA GLU A 160 9.87 14.77 -24.22
C GLU A 160 10.23 15.03 -25.68
N LYS A 161 9.74 14.16 -26.58
CA LYS A 161 9.68 14.51 -27.99
C LYS A 161 8.69 15.67 -28.11
N ARG A 162 9.23 16.88 -28.24
CA ARG A 162 8.50 18.06 -28.72
C ARG A 162 8.02 17.84 -30.15
#